data_AF-M8CKU7-F1
#
_entry.id   AF-M8CKU7-F1
#
_cell.length_a   1.000
_cell.length_b   1.000
_cell.length_c   1.000
_cell.angle_alpha   90.00
_cell.angle_beta   90.00
_cell.angle_gamma   90.00
#
_symmetry.space_group_name_H-M   'P 1'
#
loop_
_entity.id
_entity.type
_entity.pdbx_description
1 polymer ?
#
loop_
_entity_poly.entity_id
_entity_poly.type
_entity_poly.pdbx_seq_one_letter_code
_entity_poly.pdbx_strand_id
1 'polypeptide(L)'
;MHLAADYPHRGGGRLGLGPFAAAVLRTDNRRRAIAGGAVLASALLLVATPRLRHSPALHLFADMRNLLGVPNTLNVLTAYPLLLAGVPGLILCLFGGGCFGISLRWEALGWFLFYVGNVGAAFGSAYYHLKPDDDRLIWDRLPMMMSASSLLSILVIERVDERAGLSCLISLLSLLLVSSACERILDDMRLWVVLNLVPCVAIPAMLFLFAPKYTHSRFWFLATGKAFTFWQDSKALPTERFTV
;
A
#
# COMPACT_ATOMS: atom_id res chain seq x y z
N MET A 1 -0.14 -73.23 -32.01
CA MET A 1 0.98 -72.35 -32.41
C MET A 1 0.67 -70.96 -31.89
N HIS A 2 1.15 -70.64 -30.68
CA HIS A 2 1.02 -69.32 -30.05
C HIS A 2 2.20 -68.46 -30.53
N LEU A 3 1.90 -67.38 -31.27
CA LEU A 3 2.87 -66.36 -31.64
C LEU A 3 2.93 -65.32 -30.51
N ALA A 4 4.02 -65.34 -29.75
CA ALA A 4 4.40 -64.28 -28.83
C ALA A 4 4.80 -63.04 -29.64
N ALA A 5 4.17 -61.91 -29.35
CA ALA A 5 4.57 -60.60 -29.86
C ALA A 5 5.38 -59.88 -28.76
N ASP A 6 6.70 -59.85 -28.93
CA ASP A 6 7.61 -58.96 -28.22
C ASP A 6 7.45 -57.52 -28.74
N TYR A 7 7.19 -56.56 -27.84
CA TYR A 7 7.44 -55.12 -28.04
C TYR A 7 7.49 -54.41 -26.66
N PRO A 8 8.20 -53.27 -26.55
CA PRO A 8 9.30 -53.13 -25.61
C PRO A 8 8.91 -52.31 -24.37
N HIS A 9 9.71 -52.48 -23.31
CA HIS A 9 9.68 -51.68 -22.10
C HIS A 9 9.69 -50.17 -22.42
N ARG A 10 8.56 -49.51 -22.17
CA ARG A 10 8.48 -48.05 -22.11
C ARG A 10 9.22 -47.60 -20.84
N GLY A 11 10.52 -47.33 -21.01
CA GLY A 11 11.33 -46.66 -20.00
C GLY A 11 10.63 -45.39 -19.55
N GLY A 12 10.46 -45.25 -18.23
CA GLY A 12 9.95 -44.04 -17.59
C GLY A 12 10.86 -42.87 -17.91
N GLY A 13 10.53 -42.13 -18.96
CA GLY A 13 11.13 -40.85 -19.26
C GLY A 13 10.79 -39.90 -18.11
N ARG A 14 11.79 -39.61 -17.28
CA ARG A 14 11.79 -38.42 -16.43
C ARG A 14 11.58 -37.22 -17.36
N LEU A 15 10.35 -36.72 -17.41
CA LEU A 15 10.01 -35.45 -18.05
C LEU A 15 10.83 -34.36 -17.36
N GLY A 16 12.03 -34.09 -17.88
CA GLY A 16 12.81 -32.93 -17.51
C GLY A 16 11.94 -31.70 -17.77
N LEU A 17 11.73 -30.90 -16.73
CA LEU A 17 11.07 -29.59 -16.84
C LEU A 17 11.72 -28.83 -18.00
N GLY A 18 10.97 -28.64 -19.10
CA GLY A 18 11.48 -27.95 -20.27
C GLY A 18 11.99 -26.54 -19.92
N PRO A 19 12.87 -25.94 -20.75
CA PRO A 19 13.50 -24.65 -20.48
C PRO A 19 12.49 -23.53 -20.16
N PHE A 20 11.28 -23.60 -20.71
CA PHE A 20 10.17 -22.68 -20.40
C PHE A 20 9.65 -22.84 -18.96
N ALA A 21 9.41 -24.07 -18.51
CA ALA A 21 8.97 -24.35 -17.14
C ALA A 21 10.04 -23.95 -16.12
N ALA A 22 11.31 -24.19 -16.45
CA ALA A 22 12.45 -23.75 -15.63
C ALA A 22 12.55 -22.21 -15.55
N ALA A 23 12.28 -21.48 -16.64
CA ALA A 23 12.27 -20.02 -16.65
C ALA A 23 11.14 -19.44 -15.80
N VAL A 24 9.92 -19.98 -15.92
CA VAL A 24 8.76 -19.57 -15.11
C VAL A 24 9.02 -19.80 -13.62
N LEU A 25 9.48 -20.99 -13.24
CA LEU A 25 9.84 -21.31 -11.85
C LEU A 25 10.94 -20.40 -11.31
N ARG A 26 11.96 -20.06 -12.12
CA ARG A 26 13.02 -19.12 -11.74
C ARG A 26 12.47 -17.72 -11.47
N THR A 27 11.53 -17.24 -12.28
CA THR A 27 10.91 -15.92 -12.06
C THR A 27 10.02 -15.89 -10.82
N ASP A 28 9.26 -16.94 -10.55
CA ASP A 28 8.41 -17.06 -9.36
C ASP A 28 9.27 -17.12 -8.07
N ASN A 29 10.33 -17.92 -8.08
CA ASN A 29 11.28 -17.99 -6.96
C ASN A 29 11.95 -16.64 -6.67
N ARG A 30 12.31 -15.89 -7.70
CA ARG A 30 12.88 -14.53 -7.54
C ARG A 30 11.87 -13.57 -6.91
N ARG A 31 10.60 -13.61 -7.33
CA ARG A 31 9.52 -12.76 -6.77
C ARG A 31 9.30 -13.06 -5.29
N ARG A 32 9.21 -14.36 -4.94
CA ARG A 32 9.07 -14.81 -3.55
C ARG A 32 10.27 -14.43 -2.69
N ALA A 33 11.50 -14.54 -3.24
CA ALA A 33 12.70 -14.13 -2.55
C ALA A 33 12.73 -12.62 -2.27
N ILE A 34 12.31 -11.78 -3.23
CA ILE A 34 12.20 -10.33 -3.03
C ILE A 34 11.16 -10.01 -1.96
N ALA A 35 9.97 -10.61 -2.04
CA ALA A 35 8.91 -10.41 -1.05
C ALA A 35 9.35 -10.86 0.36
N GLY A 36 9.96 -12.05 0.46
CA GLY A 36 10.52 -12.56 1.71
C GLY A 36 11.63 -11.67 2.27
N GLY A 37 12.52 -11.18 1.40
CA GLY A 37 13.55 -10.21 1.77
C GLY A 37 12.98 -8.89 2.28
N ALA A 38 11.91 -8.37 1.67
CA ALA A 38 11.24 -7.15 2.12
C ALA A 38 10.56 -7.34 3.49
N VAL A 39 9.92 -8.48 3.73
CA VAL A 39 9.33 -8.83 5.03
C VAL A 39 10.41 -8.96 6.10
N LEU A 40 11.52 -9.66 5.80
CA LEU A 40 12.64 -9.80 6.72
C LEU A 40 13.29 -8.44 7.03
N ALA A 41 13.52 -7.60 6.02
CA ALA A 41 14.06 -6.26 6.22
C ALA A 41 13.13 -5.40 7.09
N SER A 42 11.82 -5.48 6.87
CA SER A 42 10.81 -4.79 7.69
C SER A 42 10.83 -5.28 9.14
N ALA A 43 10.93 -6.60 9.36
CA ALA A 43 11.04 -7.18 10.70
C ALA A 43 12.35 -6.76 11.39
N LEU A 44 13.47 -6.75 10.66
CA LEU A 44 14.75 -6.28 11.19
C LEU A 44 14.71 -4.81 11.58
N LEU A 45 14.07 -3.95 10.77
CA LEU A 45 13.84 -2.55 11.11
C LEU A 45 13.02 -2.41 12.40
N LEU A 46 11.95 -3.19 12.57
CA LEU A 46 11.14 -3.18 13.80
C LEU A 46 11.94 -3.59 15.05
N VAL A 47 12.81 -4.60 14.93
CA VAL A 47 13.61 -5.09 16.05
C VAL A 47 14.78 -4.15 16.36
N ALA A 48 15.42 -3.58 15.34
CA ALA A 48 16.57 -2.70 15.50
C ALA A 48 16.20 -1.29 15.98
N THR A 49 14.97 -0.83 15.73
CA THR A 49 14.53 0.50 16.14
C THR A 49 14.00 0.48 17.59
N PRO A 50 14.42 1.44 18.44
CA PRO A 50 13.87 1.59 19.77
C PRO A 50 12.39 1.93 19.70
N ARG A 51 11.63 1.58 20.74
CA ARG A 51 10.18 1.85 20.80
C ARG A 51 9.89 3.32 20.53
N LEU A 52 9.02 3.57 19.55
CA LEU A 52 8.59 4.90 19.17
C LEU A 52 7.26 5.19 19.87
N ARG A 53 7.33 5.93 20.97
CA ARG A 53 6.15 6.35 21.76
C ARG A 53 5.57 7.63 21.20
N HIS A 54 4.30 7.90 21.51
CA HIS A 54 3.75 9.24 21.31
C HIS A 54 4.56 10.26 22.11
N SER A 55 4.76 11.43 21.50
CA SER A 55 5.38 12.58 22.12
C SER A 55 4.49 13.79 21.83
N PRO A 56 4.32 14.73 22.78
CA PRO A 56 3.55 15.96 22.54
C PRO A 56 4.05 16.75 21.32
N ALA A 57 5.33 16.60 20.97
CA ALA A 57 5.92 17.23 19.78
C ALA A 57 5.27 16.76 18.46
N LEU A 58 4.63 15.58 18.43
CA LEU A 58 3.94 15.04 17.27
C LEU A 58 2.73 15.89 16.82
N HIS A 59 2.19 16.68 17.75
CA HIS A 59 1.01 17.52 17.53
C HIS A 59 1.37 18.98 17.21
N LEU A 60 2.65 19.33 17.25
CA LEU A 60 3.11 20.67 16.89
C LEU A 60 3.27 20.73 15.37
N PHE A 61 2.53 21.61 14.70
CA PHE A 61 2.62 21.77 13.25
C PHE A 61 3.43 22.99 12.84
N ALA A 62 3.94 22.98 11.61
CA ALA A 62 4.55 24.16 11.00
C ALA A 62 3.55 25.31 10.83
N ASP A 63 2.29 24.96 10.53
CA ASP A 63 1.18 25.91 10.46
C ASP A 63 0.34 25.88 11.75
N MET A 64 0.51 26.91 12.57
CA MET A 64 -0.28 27.15 13.80
C MET A 64 -1.23 28.35 13.64
N ARG A 65 -1.42 28.85 12.42
CA ARG A 65 -2.30 30.00 12.16
C ARG A 65 -3.76 29.62 12.38
N ASN A 66 -4.53 30.60 12.83
CA ASN A 66 -5.98 30.53 12.88
C ASN A 66 -6.55 31.56 11.90
N LEU A 67 -6.97 31.09 10.72
CA LEU A 67 -7.65 31.90 9.72
C LEU A 67 -9.15 31.58 9.77
N LEU A 68 -9.98 32.63 9.83
CA LEU A 68 -11.45 32.51 9.81
C LEU A 68 -12.03 31.59 10.91
N GLY A 69 -11.35 31.45 12.05
CA GLY A 69 -11.79 30.60 13.17
C GLY A 69 -11.38 29.14 13.06
N VAL A 70 -10.63 28.75 12.00
CA VAL A 70 -10.13 27.39 11.80
C VAL A 70 -8.66 27.31 12.26
N PRO A 71 -8.33 26.59 13.35
CA PRO A 71 -6.94 26.40 13.76
C PRO A 71 -6.19 25.51 12.76
N ASN A 72 -4.86 25.70 12.66
CA ASN A 72 -3.97 24.94 11.77
C ASN A 72 -4.49 24.94 10.32
N THR A 73 -4.96 26.11 9.86
CA THR A 73 -5.83 26.20 8.67
C THR A 73 -5.22 25.55 7.44
N LEU A 74 -3.94 25.76 7.14
CA LEU A 74 -3.32 25.16 5.97
C LEU A 74 -3.18 23.64 6.11
N ASN A 75 -2.98 23.13 7.32
CA ASN A 75 -2.99 21.69 7.54
C ASN A 75 -4.39 21.09 7.32
N VAL A 76 -5.46 21.81 7.68
CA VAL A 76 -6.83 21.37 7.37
C VAL A 76 -7.09 21.46 5.86
N LEU A 77 -6.70 22.55 5.20
CA LEU A 77 -6.96 22.79 3.77
C LEU A 77 -6.18 21.84 2.85
N THR A 78 -4.98 21.41 3.24
CA THR A 78 -4.20 20.42 2.46
C THR A 78 -4.86 19.04 2.41
N ALA A 79 -5.91 18.77 3.18
CA ALA A 79 -6.70 17.54 3.09
C ALA A 79 -7.69 17.53 1.89
N TYR A 80 -8.10 18.70 1.41
CA TYR A 80 -9.12 18.84 0.36
C TYR A 80 -8.75 18.22 -0.99
N PRO A 81 -7.49 18.26 -1.46
CA PRO A 81 -7.09 17.57 -2.69
C PRO A 81 -7.41 16.06 -2.66
N LEU A 82 -7.27 15.40 -1.51
CA LEU A 82 -7.66 13.99 -1.37
C LEU A 82 -9.17 13.79 -1.50
N LEU A 83 -9.97 14.73 -0.98
CA LEU A 83 -11.42 14.69 -1.13
C LEU A 83 -11.85 14.90 -2.59
N LEU A 84 -11.23 15.88 -3.27
CA LEU A 84 -11.49 16.21 -4.67
C LEU A 84 -11.13 15.07 -5.62
N ALA A 85 -10.08 14.30 -5.33
CA ALA A 85 -9.75 13.09 -6.08
C ALA A 85 -10.59 11.88 -5.63
N GLY A 86 -10.83 11.76 -4.33
CA GLY A 86 -11.48 10.62 -3.68
C GLY A 86 -12.96 10.48 -4.04
N VAL A 87 -13.73 11.56 -3.96
CA VAL A 87 -15.18 11.53 -4.17
C VAL A 87 -15.55 11.14 -5.61
N PRO A 88 -15.00 11.78 -6.67
CA PRO A 88 -15.30 11.37 -8.03
C PRO A 88 -14.85 9.94 -8.31
N GLY A 89 -13.67 9.54 -7.83
CA GLY A 89 -13.18 8.17 -7.97
C GLY A 89 -14.11 7.13 -7.31
N LEU A 90 -14.60 7.43 -6.12
CA LEU A 90 -15.55 6.58 -5.39
C LEU A 90 -16.89 6.48 -6.13
N ILE A 91 -17.42 7.60 -6.64
CA ILE A 91 -18.65 7.62 -7.45
C ILE A 91 -18.46 6.78 -8.71
N LEU A 92 -17.32 6.89 -9.38
CA LEU A 92 -17.02 6.07 -10.56
C LEU A 92 -16.91 4.58 -10.22
N CYS A 93 -16.34 4.22 -9.06
CA CYS A 93 -16.32 2.83 -8.60
C CYS A 93 -17.72 2.28 -8.31
N LEU A 94 -18.63 3.09 -7.78
CA LEU A 94 -19.98 2.68 -7.39
C LEU A 94 -20.97 2.65 -8.56
N PHE A 95 -20.87 3.61 -9.49
CA PHE A 95 -21.88 3.84 -10.53
C PHE A 95 -21.32 3.73 -11.95
N GLY A 96 -20.00 3.80 -12.13
CA GLY A 96 -19.33 3.79 -13.43
C GLY A 96 -19.04 2.40 -13.97
N GLY A 97 -19.99 1.47 -13.90
CA GLY A 97 -19.82 0.08 -14.34
C GLY A 97 -19.18 -0.02 -15.72
N GLY A 98 -17.90 -0.45 -15.77
CA GLY A 98 -17.13 -0.64 -17.00
C GLY A 98 -16.32 0.57 -17.50
N CYS A 99 -16.39 1.75 -16.87
CA CYS A 99 -15.70 2.96 -17.35
C CYS A 99 -14.16 2.84 -17.39
N PHE A 100 -13.56 2.03 -16.52
CA PHE A 100 -12.10 1.87 -16.44
C PHE A 100 -11.56 0.63 -17.16
N GLY A 101 -12.41 -0.18 -17.81
CA GLY A 101 -11.97 -1.44 -18.42
C GLY A 101 -11.33 -2.44 -17.44
N ILE A 102 -11.59 -2.28 -16.13
CA ILE A 102 -11.07 -3.16 -15.08
C ILE A 102 -11.73 -4.52 -15.23
N SER A 103 -10.90 -5.52 -15.54
CA SER A 103 -11.38 -6.89 -15.83
C SER A 103 -11.57 -7.75 -14.57
N LEU A 104 -10.93 -7.40 -13.45
CA LEU A 104 -10.84 -8.26 -12.26
C LEU A 104 -11.62 -7.67 -11.08
N ARG A 105 -12.44 -8.49 -10.42
CA ARG A 105 -13.27 -8.09 -9.27
C ARG A 105 -12.46 -7.51 -8.11
N TRP A 106 -11.28 -8.08 -7.83
CA TRP A 106 -10.46 -7.67 -6.70
C TRP A 106 -9.66 -6.41 -7.00
N GLU A 107 -9.42 -6.13 -8.28
CA GLU A 107 -8.88 -4.86 -8.74
C GLU A 107 -9.90 -3.74 -8.51
N ALA A 108 -11.18 -3.99 -8.84
CA ALA A 108 -12.27 -3.06 -8.56
C ALA A 108 -12.46 -2.82 -7.05
N LEU A 109 -12.41 -3.88 -6.22
CA LEU A 109 -12.43 -3.73 -4.77
C LEU A 109 -11.23 -2.91 -4.26
N GLY A 110 -10.04 -3.14 -4.81
CA GLY A 110 -8.86 -2.35 -4.49
C GLY A 110 -9.08 -0.86 -4.79
N TRP A 111 -9.55 -0.51 -6.00
CA TRP A 111 -9.84 0.88 -6.34
C TRP A 111 -10.90 1.50 -5.43
N PHE A 112 -11.95 0.75 -5.11
CA PHE A 112 -12.97 1.19 -4.16
C PHE A 112 -12.35 1.53 -2.79
N LEU A 113 -11.58 0.63 -2.20
CA LEU A 113 -10.93 0.85 -0.90
C LEU A 113 -9.89 1.97 -0.95
N PHE A 114 -9.21 2.16 -2.09
CA PHE A 114 -8.31 3.29 -2.31
C PHE A 114 -9.06 4.61 -2.20
N TYR A 115 -10.16 4.77 -2.94
CA TYR A 115 -10.93 6.02 -2.90
C TYR A 115 -11.67 6.24 -1.58
N VAL A 116 -12.21 5.19 -0.95
CA VAL A 116 -12.74 5.26 0.42
C VAL A 116 -11.65 5.73 1.39
N GLY A 117 -10.44 5.18 1.27
CA GLY A 117 -9.29 5.60 2.07
C GLY A 117 -8.92 7.08 1.86
N ASN A 118 -8.94 7.58 0.62
CA ASN A 118 -8.69 9.00 0.33
C ASN A 118 -9.75 9.93 0.93
N VAL A 119 -11.04 9.59 0.79
CA VAL A 119 -12.15 10.37 1.38
C VAL A 119 -12.05 10.33 2.91
N GLY A 120 -11.85 9.14 3.48
CA GLY A 120 -11.65 8.97 4.93
C GLY A 120 -10.44 9.74 5.44
N ALA A 121 -9.33 9.76 4.69
CA ALA A 121 -8.12 10.49 5.05
C ALA A 121 -8.37 12.00 5.03
N ALA A 122 -9.14 12.51 4.06
CA ALA A 122 -9.48 13.92 4.04
C ALA A 122 -10.23 14.36 5.31
N PHE A 123 -11.27 13.61 5.69
CA PHE A 123 -12.06 13.90 6.89
C PHE A 123 -11.29 13.64 8.19
N GLY A 124 -10.57 12.52 8.27
CA GLY A 124 -9.74 12.16 9.41
C GLY A 124 -8.62 13.18 9.65
N SER A 125 -7.98 13.63 8.58
CA SER A 125 -6.95 14.68 8.65
C SER A 125 -7.53 15.99 9.13
N ALA A 126 -8.66 16.44 8.59
CA ALA A 126 -9.32 17.64 9.09
C ALA A 126 -9.69 17.50 10.57
N TYR A 127 -10.27 16.35 10.97
CA TYR A 127 -10.69 16.08 12.34
C TYR A 127 -9.52 16.11 13.36
N TYR A 128 -8.37 15.57 12.98
CA TYR A 128 -7.14 15.61 13.77
C TYR A 128 -6.54 17.02 13.82
N HIS A 129 -6.37 17.70 12.69
CA HIS A 129 -5.70 19.00 12.65
C HIS A 129 -6.52 20.13 13.26
N LEU A 130 -7.86 20.01 13.33
CA LEU A 130 -8.72 20.95 14.05
C LEU A 130 -8.46 20.95 15.56
N LYS A 131 -8.13 19.80 16.13
CA LYS A 131 -7.81 19.66 17.56
C LYS A 131 -6.84 18.48 17.73
N PRO A 132 -5.53 18.70 17.66
CA PRO A 132 -4.56 17.61 17.66
C PRO A 132 -4.55 16.85 19.00
N ASP A 133 -4.77 15.54 18.93
CA ASP A 133 -4.59 14.60 20.03
C ASP A 133 -4.41 13.17 19.50
N ASP A 134 -3.86 12.27 20.32
CA ASP A 134 -3.56 10.88 19.95
C ASP A 134 -4.84 10.08 19.59
N ASP A 135 -5.96 10.35 20.25
CA ASP A 135 -7.24 9.67 19.98
C ASP A 135 -7.82 10.06 18.61
N ARG A 136 -7.48 11.24 18.10
CA ARG A 136 -7.87 11.72 16.76
C ARG A 136 -6.89 11.31 15.67
N LEU A 137 -5.62 11.19 16.01
CA LEU A 137 -4.54 10.86 15.09
C LEU A 137 -4.77 9.53 14.36
N ILE A 138 -5.37 8.56 15.05
CA ILE A 138 -5.74 7.27 14.46
C ILE A 138 -6.67 7.43 13.24
N TRP A 139 -7.56 8.44 13.25
CA TRP A 139 -8.51 8.70 12.17
C TRP A 139 -7.85 9.35 10.95
N ASP A 140 -6.71 10.02 11.12
CA ASP A 140 -5.88 10.51 10.01
C ASP A 140 -5.03 9.37 9.40
N ARG A 141 -4.44 8.54 10.27
CA ARG A 141 -3.51 7.47 9.89
C ARG A 141 -4.18 6.25 9.25
N LEU A 142 -5.30 5.78 9.81
CA LEU A 142 -5.97 4.56 9.35
C LEU A 142 -6.40 4.64 7.87
N PRO A 143 -7.14 5.68 7.44
CA PRO A 143 -7.60 5.76 6.05
C PRO A 143 -6.45 5.97 5.05
N MET A 144 -5.40 6.70 5.47
CA MET A 144 -4.19 6.90 4.68
C MET A 144 -3.51 5.57 4.37
N MET A 145 -3.29 4.74 5.39
CA MET A 145 -2.71 3.41 5.22
C MET A 145 -3.61 2.45 4.43
N MET A 146 -4.94 2.52 4.61
CA MET A 146 -5.89 1.77 3.79
C MET A 146 -5.71 2.10 2.31
N SER A 147 -5.58 3.40 1.99
CA SER A 147 -5.36 3.88 0.63
C SER A 147 -4.04 3.34 0.05
N ALA A 148 -2.93 3.52 0.76
CA ALA A 148 -1.61 3.05 0.31
C ALA A 148 -1.55 1.52 0.12
N SER A 149 -2.12 0.76 1.07
CA SER A 149 -2.18 -0.70 1.02
C SER A 149 -3.01 -1.20 -0.15
N SER A 150 -4.15 -0.54 -0.39
CA SER A 150 -5.00 -0.89 -1.51
C SER A 150 -4.32 -0.62 -2.85
N LEU A 151 -3.66 0.53 -2.99
CA LEU A 151 -2.94 0.90 -4.20
C LEU A 151 -1.80 -0.09 -4.51
N LEU A 152 -1.04 -0.50 -3.48
CA LEU A 152 0.00 -1.52 -3.64
C LEU A 152 -0.61 -2.86 -4.05
N SER A 153 -1.72 -3.28 -3.45
CA SER A 153 -2.43 -4.51 -3.85
C SER A 153 -2.85 -4.48 -5.31
N ILE A 154 -3.47 -3.40 -5.78
CA ILE A 154 -3.88 -3.24 -7.19
C ILE A 154 -2.68 -3.42 -8.13
N LEU A 155 -1.54 -2.84 -7.79
CA LEU A 155 -0.29 -3.04 -8.55
C LEU A 155 0.18 -4.49 -8.56
N VAL A 156 0.05 -5.21 -7.44
CA VAL A 156 0.37 -6.65 -7.39
C VAL A 156 -0.61 -7.44 -8.26
N ILE A 157 -1.91 -7.13 -8.24
CA ILE A 157 -2.91 -7.75 -9.13
C ILE A 157 -2.54 -7.53 -10.59
N GLU A 158 -2.18 -6.31 -10.96
CA GLU A 158 -1.85 -5.96 -12.35
C GLU A 158 -0.55 -6.64 -12.83
N ARG A 159 0.50 -6.66 -11.99
CA ARG A 159 1.87 -7.00 -12.41
C ARG A 159 2.31 -8.42 -12.10
N VAL A 160 1.67 -9.07 -11.13
CA VAL A 160 2.05 -10.39 -10.63
C VAL A 160 0.96 -11.38 -10.95
N ASP A 161 -0.13 -11.36 -10.18
CA ASP A 161 -1.34 -12.15 -10.39
C ASP A 161 -2.43 -11.74 -9.39
N GLU A 162 -3.68 -12.13 -9.69
CA GLU A 162 -4.86 -11.79 -8.89
C GLU A 162 -4.83 -12.37 -7.47
N ARG A 163 -4.32 -13.61 -7.28
CA ARG A 163 -4.31 -14.26 -5.96
C ARG A 163 -3.25 -13.64 -5.05
N ALA A 164 -2.06 -13.36 -5.56
CA ALA A 164 -1.02 -12.65 -4.82
C ALA A 164 -1.47 -11.25 -4.42
N GLY A 165 -2.16 -10.55 -5.32
CA GLY A 165 -2.70 -9.23 -5.02
C GLY A 165 -3.80 -9.26 -3.95
N LEU A 166 -4.76 -10.18 -4.03
CA LEU A 166 -5.76 -10.37 -2.98
C LEU A 166 -5.14 -10.74 -1.63
N SER A 167 -4.16 -11.65 -1.63
CA SER A 167 -3.43 -12.01 -0.41
C SER A 167 -2.71 -10.79 0.17
N CYS A 168 -2.07 -9.99 -0.68
CA CYS A 168 -1.42 -8.74 -0.30
C CYS A 168 -2.41 -7.77 0.35
N LEU A 169 -3.59 -7.57 -0.25
CA LEU A 169 -4.65 -6.72 0.29
C LEU A 169 -5.07 -7.16 1.70
N ILE A 170 -5.44 -8.44 1.85
CA ILE A 170 -5.92 -8.98 3.13
C ILE A 170 -4.83 -8.88 4.20
N SER A 171 -3.60 -9.23 3.87
CA SER A 171 -2.47 -9.15 4.80
C SER A 171 -2.20 -7.72 5.25
N LEU A 172 -2.14 -6.76 4.32
CA LEU A 172 -1.88 -5.36 4.67
C LEU A 172 -3.02 -4.72 5.46
N LEU A 173 -4.28 -5.00 5.12
CA LEU A 173 -5.44 -4.51 5.90
C LEU A 173 -5.51 -5.15 7.29
N SER A 174 -5.08 -6.41 7.42
CA SER A 174 -4.99 -7.06 8.73
C SER A 174 -3.86 -6.44 9.57
N LEU A 175 -2.69 -6.22 8.96
CA LEU A 175 -1.54 -5.58 9.60
C LEU A 175 -1.84 -4.12 10.00
N LEU A 176 -2.60 -3.38 9.18
CA LEU A 176 -3.15 -2.07 9.53
C LEU A 176 -3.92 -2.12 10.85
N LEU A 177 -4.89 -3.02 10.98
CA LEU A 177 -5.72 -3.13 12.19
C LEU A 177 -4.89 -3.54 13.41
N VAL A 178 -3.98 -4.49 13.23
CA VAL A 178 -3.03 -4.90 14.28
C VAL A 178 -2.14 -3.72 14.68
N SER A 179 -1.63 -2.96 13.72
CA SER A 179 -0.82 -1.78 13.96
C SER A 179 -1.54 -0.76 14.82
N SER A 180 -2.78 -0.42 14.48
CA SER A 180 -3.56 0.55 15.24
C SER A 180 -3.91 0.05 16.64
N ALA A 181 -4.19 -1.25 16.81
CA ALA A 181 -4.38 -1.84 18.12
C ALA A 181 -3.10 -1.81 18.97
N CYS A 182 -1.95 -2.16 18.37
CA CYS A 182 -0.64 -2.10 19.03
C CYS A 182 -0.28 -0.67 19.45
N GLU A 183 -0.49 0.31 18.57
CA GLU A 183 -0.30 1.73 18.86
C GLU A 183 -1.17 2.16 20.06
N ARG A 184 -2.44 1.74 20.11
CA ARG A 184 -3.36 2.14 21.19
C ARG A 184 -3.07 1.46 22.53
N ILE A 185 -2.64 0.20 22.52
CA ILE A 185 -2.45 -0.62 23.74
C ILE A 185 -1.02 -0.50 24.28
N LEU A 186 -0.02 -0.51 23.39
CA LEU A 186 1.39 -0.57 23.74
C LEU A 186 2.09 0.78 23.65
N ASP A 187 1.42 1.80 23.09
CA ASP A 187 2.02 3.11 22.82
C ASP A 187 3.29 2.97 21.96
N ASP A 188 3.21 2.15 20.91
CA ASP A 188 4.33 1.84 20.02
C ASP A 188 3.95 2.00 18.53
N MET A 189 4.49 3.05 17.91
CA MET A 189 4.16 3.47 16.54
C MET A 189 5.02 2.76 15.49
N ARG A 190 5.97 1.91 15.89
CA ARG A 190 6.95 1.34 14.94
C ARG A 190 6.30 0.55 13.81
N LEU A 191 5.28 -0.25 14.15
CA LEU A 191 4.55 -1.04 13.15
C LEU A 191 3.85 -0.15 12.13
N TRP A 192 3.29 0.98 12.59
CA TRP A 192 2.67 1.98 11.71
C TRP A 192 3.71 2.58 10.76
N VAL A 193 4.86 3.03 11.28
CA VAL A 193 5.94 3.63 10.48
C VAL A 193 6.41 2.67 9.38
N VAL A 194 6.64 1.40 9.74
CA VAL A 194 7.11 0.39 8.78
C VAL A 194 6.05 0.09 7.73
N LEU A 195 4.79 -0.12 8.12
CA LEU A 195 3.72 -0.39 7.17
C LEU A 195 3.44 0.80 6.24
N ASN A 196 3.68 2.02 6.70
CA ASN A 196 3.57 3.22 5.89
C ASN A 196 4.73 3.36 4.88
N LEU A 197 5.95 2.96 5.27
CA LEU A 197 7.12 2.99 4.40
C LEU A 197 7.05 1.96 3.28
N VAL A 198 6.46 0.79 3.54
CA VAL A 198 6.41 -0.33 2.60
C VAL A 198 5.79 0.07 1.24
N PRO A 199 4.57 0.63 1.15
CA PRO A 199 4.00 1.10 -0.12
C PRO A 199 4.84 2.19 -0.80
N CYS A 200 5.42 3.12 -0.03
CA CYS A 200 6.23 4.21 -0.57
C CYS A 200 7.46 3.71 -1.35
N VAL A 201 8.05 2.58 -0.94
CA VAL A 201 9.19 1.96 -1.62
C VAL A 201 8.74 0.91 -2.64
N ALA A 202 7.76 0.07 -2.27
CA ALA A 202 7.32 -1.05 -3.08
C ALA A 202 6.63 -0.59 -4.37
N ILE A 203 5.81 0.47 -4.33
CA ILE A 203 5.10 0.98 -5.51
C ILE A 203 6.10 1.42 -6.59
N PRO A 204 7.06 2.34 -6.34
CA PRO A 204 8.08 2.68 -7.33
C PRO A 204 8.87 1.46 -7.79
N ALA A 205 9.34 0.62 -6.87
CA ALA A 205 10.11 -0.57 -7.21
C ALA A 205 9.35 -1.50 -8.16
N MET A 206 8.05 -1.71 -7.92
CA MET A 206 7.21 -2.54 -8.77
C MET A 206 6.99 -1.92 -10.16
N LEU A 207 6.88 -0.60 -10.23
CA LEU A 207 6.74 0.12 -11.50
C LEU A 207 7.98 -0.01 -12.39
N PHE A 208 9.18 -0.03 -11.80
CA PHE A 208 10.44 -0.22 -12.51
C PHE A 208 10.73 -1.69 -12.85
N LEU A 209 10.50 -2.61 -11.92
CA LEU A 209 10.92 -4.01 -12.04
C LEU A 209 9.96 -4.89 -12.86
N PHE A 210 8.68 -4.51 -12.96
CA PHE A 210 7.65 -5.32 -13.62
C PHE A 210 7.02 -4.62 -14.82
N ALA A 211 6.76 -5.40 -15.87
CA ALA A 211 6.09 -4.92 -17.08
C ALA A 211 4.59 -4.67 -16.81
N PRO A 212 4.01 -3.57 -17.31
CA PRO A 212 2.59 -3.28 -17.15
C PRO A 212 1.70 -4.19 -17.96
N LYS A 213 0.54 -4.54 -17.41
CA LYS A 213 -0.50 -5.29 -18.12
C LYS A 213 -1.37 -4.37 -18.97
N TYR A 214 -1.61 -3.15 -18.49
CA TYR A 214 -2.39 -2.12 -19.18
C TYR A 214 -1.50 -1.01 -19.75
N THR A 215 -1.82 -0.56 -20.96
CA THR A 215 -1.14 0.60 -21.58
C THR A 215 -1.29 1.82 -20.67
N HIS A 216 -0.20 2.57 -20.47
CA HIS A 216 -0.13 3.77 -19.62
C HIS A 216 -0.28 3.58 -18.10
N SER A 217 -0.41 2.36 -17.56
CA SER A 217 -0.58 2.18 -16.10
C SER A 217 0.57 2.77 -15.28
N ARG A 218 1.80 2.74 -15.80
CA ARG A 218 2.96 3.38 -15.17
C ARG A 218 2.76 4.86 -14.86
N PHE A 219 2.14 5.62 -15.77
CA PHE A 219 1.93 7.06 -15.57
C PHE A 219 0.86 7.33 -14.53
N TRP A 220 -0.23 6.55 -14.53
CA TRP A 220 -1.30 6.66 -13.55
C TRP A 220 -0.81 6.37 -12.13
N PHE A 221 -0.09 5.27 -11.92
CA PHE A 221 0.45 4.96 -10.60
C PHE A 221 1.56 5.92 -10.15
N LEU A 222 2.36 6.46 -11.07
CA LEU A 222 3.31 7.53 -10.73
C LEU A 222 2.59 8.82 -10.33
N ALA A 223 1.54 9.22 -11.04
CA ALA A 223 0.76 10.40 -10.70
C ALA A 223 0.08 10.24 -9.34
N THR A 224 -0.61 9.12 -9.12
CA THR A 224 -1.29 8.82 -7.86
C THR A 224 -0.31 8.65 -6.71
N GLY A 225 0.79 7.92 -6.93
CA GLY A 225 1.84 7.71 -5.93
C GLY A 225 2.57 8.99 -5.55
N LYS A 226 2.91 9.84 -6.53
CA LYS A 226 3.53 11.16 -6.27
C LYS A 226 2.57 12.10 -5.55
N ALA A 227 1.31 12.15 -5.95
CA ALA A 227 0.31 12.99 -5.28
C ALA A 227 0.12 12.56 -3.82
N PHE A 228 0.06 11.24 -3.58
CA PHE A 228 -0.10 10.68 -2.25
C PHE A 228 1.15 10.90 -1.37
N THR A 229 2.36 10.65 -1.89
CA THR A 229 3.62 10.88 -1.16
C THR A 229 3.86 12.36 -0.91
N PHE A 230 3.62 13.23 -1.90
CA PHE A 230 3.69 14.68 -1.70
C PHE A 230 2.70 15.15 -0.62
N TRP A 231 1.47 14.63 -0.63
CA TRP A 231 0.49 14.94 0.39
C TRP A 231 0.97 14.49 1.77
N GLN A 232 1.53 13.30 1.87
CA GLN A 232 2.09 12.78 3.11
C GLN A 232 3.29 13.60 3.61
N ASP A 233 4.19 14.00 2.72
CA ASP A 233 5.34 14.85 3.04
C ASP A 233 4.91 16.26 3.45
N SER A 234 3.83 16.79 2.86
CA SER A 234 3.28 18.09 3.24
C SER A 234 2.71 18.13 4.67
N LYS A 235 2.45 16.96 5.25
CA LYS A 235 2.01 16.78 6.64
C LYS A 235 3.18 16.49 7.59
N ALA A 236 4.33 16.07 7.06
CA ALA A 236 5.54 15.86 7.84
C ALA A 236 6.19 17.20 8.16
N LEU A 237 6.59 17.37 9.42
CA LEU A 237 7.21 18.60 9.92
C LEU A 237 8.49 18.94 9.15
N PRO A 238 8.73 20.23 8.79
CA PRO A 238 10.10 20.71 8.69
C PRO A 238 10.70 20.64 10.09
N THR A 239 11.57 19.66 10.29
CA THR A 239 12.49 19.63 11.43
C THR A 239 13.50 20.75 11.22
N GLU A 240 13.14 21.98 11.61
CA GLU A 240 14.16 22.98 11.90
C GLU A 240 14.61 22.85 13.36
N ARG A 241 15.92 22.60 13.48
CA ARG A 241 16.81 22.72 14.66
C ARG A 241 16.96 21.50 15.55
N PHE A 242 17.70 20.52 15.04
CA PHE A 242 18.88 20.07 15.78
C PHE A 242 19.99 21.11 15.57
N THR A 243 20.10 22.08 16.48
CA THR A 243 21.35 22.81 16.70
C THR A 243 21.95 22.26 17.98
N VAL A 244 23.10 21.57 17.82
CA VAL A 244 24.17 21.18 18.77
C VAL A 244 23.78 21.10 20.25
#